data_AF-A0A2G4F4N6-F1
#
_entry.id   AF-A0A2G4F4N6-F1
#
_cell.length_a   1.000
_cell.length_b   1.000
_cell.length_c   1.000
_cell.angle_alpha   90.00
_cell.angle_beta   90.00
_cell.angle_gamma   90.00
#
_symmetry.space_group_name_H-M   'P 1'
#
loop_
_entity.id
_entity.type
_entity.pdbx_description
1 polymer ?
#
loop_
_entity_poly.entity_id
_entity_poly.type
_entity_poly.pdbx_seq_one_letter_code
_entity_poly.pdbx_strand_id
1 'polypeptide(L)'
;MNGIPENSRLALFAGFGQRYDKTNLNDAVKAYVEIAGKYNLTPARMALAYVRSRWFVTSTIIGATSLEQLEENLSSLEVELDREIVAEINAVHAKYPNPTP
;
A
#
# COMPACT_ATOMS: atom_id res chain seq x y z
N MET A 1 -12.95 6.69 3.60
CA MET A 1 -11.77 7.49 3.22
C MET A 1 -12.19 8.95 3.15
N ASN A 2 -11.38 9.86 3.69
CA ASN A 2 -11.73 11.27 3.85
C ASN A 2 -11.50 12.09 2.56
N GLY A 3 -11.97 11.59 1.41
CA GLY A 3 -11.77 12.23 0.11
C GLY A 3 -10.35 12.09 -0.44
N ILE A 4 -10.08 12.79 -1.55
CA ILE A 4 -8.78 12.83 -2.22
C ILE A 4 -7.95 13.99 -1.61
N PRO A 5 -6.77 13.74 -1.04
CA PRO A 5 -5.92 14.80 -0.49
C PRO A 5 -5.40 15.75 -1.58
N GLU A 6 -5.36 17.05 -1.31
CA GLU A 6 -5.01 18.12 -2.27
C GLU A 6 -3.60 17.99 -2.87
N ASN A 7 -2.66 17.36 -2.17
CA ASN A 7 -1.28 17.10 -2.65
C ASN A 7 -1.02 15.64 -3.04
N SER A 8 -2.07 14.83 -3.18
CA SER A 8 -1.93 13.45 -3.63
C SER A 8 -1.75 13.40 -5.15
N ARG A 9 -1.14 12.32 -5.66
CA ARG A 9 -1.03 12.10 -7.12
C ARG A 9 -2.39 12.05 -7.81
N LEU A 10 -3.44 11.63 -7.10
CA LEU A 10 -4.83 11.64 -7.59
C LEU A 10 -5.35 13.07 -7.82
N ALA A 11 -4.91 14.04 -7.03
CA ALA A 11 -5.24 15.45 -7.21
C ALA A 11 -4.32 16.15 -8.23
N LEU A 12 -3.02 15.83 -8.21
CA LEU A 12 -2.00 16.54 -9.01
C LEU A 12 -1.94 16.12 -10.49
N PHE A 13 -2.34 14.88 -10.82
CA PHE A 13 -2.15 14.33 -12.17
C PHE A 13 -3.48 13.85 -12.78
N ALA A 14 -4.00 14.63 -13.75
CA ALA A 14 -5.21 14.26 -14.49
C ALA A 14 -5.08 12.88 -15.15
N GLY A 15 -6.09 12.03 -14.97
CA GLY A 15 -6.10 10.66 -15.51
C GLY A 15 -5.39 9.59 -14.66
N PHE A 16 -4.64 9.98 -13.61
CA PHE A 16 -4.00 9.02 -12.70
C PHE A 16 -5.01 8.11 -11.99
N GLY A 17 -6.22 8.62 -11.74
CA GLY A 17 -7.31 7.95 -11.04
C GLY A 17 -8.00 6.80 -11.78
N GLN A 18 -7.81 6.65 -13.09
CA GLN A 18 -8.65 5.75 -13.92
C GLN A 18 -8.61 4.28 -13.48
N ARG A 19 -7.50 3.85 -12.86
CA ARG A 19 -7.34 2.48 -12.37
C ARG A 19 -7.94 2.26 -10.98
N TYR A 20 -8.26 3.32 -10.25
CA TYR A 20 -8.72 3.27 -8.85
C TYR A 20 -10.23 3.49 -8.70
N ASP A 21 -10.99 3.44 -9.80
CA ASP A 21 -12.44 3.42 -9.78
C ASP A 21 -12.94 2.01 -10.12
N LYS A 22 -12.81 1.10 -9.15
CA LYS A 22 -13.12 -0.33 -9.29
C LYS A 22 -13.92 -0.83 -8.10
N THR A 23 -14.80 -1.80 -8.38
CA THR A 23 -15.57 -2.51 -7.36
C THR A 23 -14.62 -3.13 -6.33
N ASN A 24 -15.00 -3.08 -5.04
CA ASN A 24 -14.26 -3.62 -3.90
C ASN A 24 -12.91 -2.95 -3.57
N LEU A 25 -12.38 -2.03 -4.38
CA LEU A 25 -11.09 -1.39 -4.10
C LEU A 25 -11.08 -0.70 -2.73
N ASN A 26 -12.08 0.12 -2.46
CA ASN A 26 -12.15 0.87 -1.22
C ASN A 26 -12.17 -0.03 0.01
N ASP A 27 -12.82 -1.20 -0.07
CA ASP A 27 -12.90 -2.14 1.03
C ASP A 27 -11.61 -2.95 1.18
N ALA A 28 -10.95 -3.30 0.07
CA ALA A 28 -9.63 -3.91 0.11
C ALA A 28 -8.60 -2.97 0.75
N VAL A 29 -8.57 -1.69 0.34
CA VAL A 29 -7.65 -0.71 0.92
C VAL A 29 -7.91 -0.49 2.41
N LYS A 30 -9.19 -0.36 2.83
CA LYS A 30 -9.53 -0.27 4.27
C LYS A 30 -8.98 -1.46 5.05
N ALA A 31 -9.18 -2.67 4.56
CA ALA A 31 -8.70 -3.88 5.22
C ALA A 31 -7.17 -3.90 5.35
N TYR A 32 -6.42 -3.48 4.32
CA TYR A 32 -4.96 -3.36 4.43
C TYR A 32 -4.53 -2.25 5.40
N VAL A 33 -5.24 -1.12 5.45
CA VAL A 33 -4.97 -0.04 6.40
C VAL A 33 -5.22 -0.49 7.85
N GLU A 34 -6.26 -1.29 8.08
CA GLU A 34 -6.55 -1.88 9.40
C GLU A 34 -5.43 -2.82 9.87
N ILE A 35 -4.92 -3.68 8.97
CA ILE A 35 -3.76 -4.54 9.28
C ILE A 35 -2.54 -3.68 9.63
N ALA A 36 -2.22 -2.66 8.82
CA ALA A 36 -1.08 -1.79 9.12
C ALA A 36 -1.22 -1.14 10.51
N GLY A 37 -2.42 -0.65 10.85
CA GLY A 37 -2.73 -0.09 12.17
C GLY A 37 -2.57 -1.10 13.31
N LYS A 38 -3.02 -2.36 13.13
CA LYS A 38 -2.86 -3.45 14.13
C LYS A 38 -1.39 -3.67 14.52
N TYR A 39 -0.47 -3.53 13.56
CA TYR A 39 0.96 -3.77 13.75
C TYR A 39 1.79 -2.49 13.91
N ASN A 40 1.15 -1.34 14.17
CA ASN A 40 1.82 -0.05 14.31
C ASN A 40 2.73 0.33 13.11
N LEU A 41 2.27 -0.04 11.91
CA LEU A 41 2.89 0.29 10.63
C LEU A 41 2.06 1.34 9.92
N THR A 42 2.71 2.17 9.12
CA THR A 42 1.97 2.95 8.12
C THR A 42 1.58 2.06 6.95
N PRO A 43 0.47 2.36 6.24
CA PRO A 43 0.08 1.58 5.06
C PRO A 43 1.17 1.52 3.99
N ALA A 44 1.90 2.62 3.79
CA ALA A 44 3.00 2.70 2.83
C ALA A 44 4.15 1.76 3.22
N ARG A 45 4.60 1.79 4.49
CA ARG A 45 5.68 0.93 4.98
C ARG A 45 5.33 -0.55 4.85
N MET A 46 4.12 -0.94 5.22
CA MET A 46 3.67 -2.34 5.10
C MET A 46 3.61 -2.79 3.63
N ALA A 47 3.04 -1.96 2.73
CA ALA A 47 2.92 -2.30 1.32
C ALA A 47 4.28 -2.47 0.63
N LEU A 48 5.22 -1.56 0.89
CA LEU A 48 6.58 -1.62 0.32
C LEU A 48 7.38 -2.81 0.87
N ALA A 49 7.27 -3.09 2.17
CA ALA A 49 7.88 -4.27 2.78
C ALA A 49 7.32 -5.57 2.19
N TYR A 50 6.01 -5.62 1.92
CA TYR A 50 5.38 -6.78 1.28
C TYR A 50 5.96 -7.04 -0.11
N VAL A 51 6.04 -6.01 -0.97
CA VAL A 51 6.61 -6.15 -2.32
C VAL A 51 8.07 -6.60 -2.26
N ARG A 52 8.90 -5.93 -1.44
CA ARG A 52 10.32 -6.26 -1.25
C ARG A 52 10.55 -7.67 -0.74
N SER A 53 9.66 -8.22 0.09
CA SER A 53 9.82 -9.54 0.70
C SER A 53 9.62 -10.72 -0.28
N ARG A 54 9.13 -10.47 -1.51
CA ARG A 54 8.86 -11.53 -2.47
C ARG A 54 10.16 -11.99 -3.14
N TRP A 55 10.40 -13.30 -3.18
CA TRP A 55 11.65 -13.89 -3.68
C TRP A 55 12.01 -13.50 -5.13
N PHE A 56 11.04 -13.14 -5.95
CA PHE A 56 11.21 -12.76 -7.36
C PHE A 56 11.40 -11.24 -7.56
N VAL A 57 11.41 -10.44 -6.50
CA VAL A 57 11.56 -8.99 -6.56
C VAL A 57 12.99 -8.59 -6.20
N THR A 58 13.76 -8.13 -7.19
CA THR A 58 15.13 -7.62 -6.96
C THR A 58 15.15 -6.20 -6.38
N SER A 59 14.22 -5.35 -6.80
CA SER A 59 14.13 -3.96 -6.37
C SER A 59 12.68 -3.46 -6.40
N THR A 60 12.36 -2.53 -5.49
CA THR A 60 11.05 -1.88 -5.41
C THR A 60 11.20 -0.41 -5.80
N ILE A 61 10.58 -0.02 -6.89
CA ILE A 61 10.58 1.38 -7.35
C ILE A 61 9.58 2.16 -6.50
N ILE A 62 10.06 3.16 -5.76
CA ILE A 62 9.24 4.06 -4.94
C ILE A 62 9.02 5.40 -5.63
N GLY A 63 7.92 6.07 -5.30
CA GLY A 63 7.62 7.42 -5.76
C GLY A 63 7.21 8.30 -4.60
N ALA A 64 7.73 9.52 -4.56
CA ALA A 64 7.45 10.52 -3.54
C ALA A 64 7.39 11.91 -4.19
N THR A 65 6.49 12.77 -3.71
CA THR A 65 6.39 14.19 -4.10
C THR A 65 6.90 15.13 -3.00
N SER A 66 7.35 14.58 -1.86
CA SER A 66 7.97 15.33 -0.76
C SER A 66 9.09 14.50 -0.11
N LEU A 67 9.93 15.15 0.69
CA LEU A 67 11.02 14.46 1.42
C LEU A 67 10.45 13.54 2.51
N GLU A 68 9.38 13.93 3.18
CA GLU A 68 8.74 13.15 4.23
C GLU A 68 8.20 11.82 3.68
N GLN A 69 7.59 11.84 2.48
CA GLN A 69 7.16 10.62 1.80
C GLN A 69 8.34 9.74 1.40
N LEU A 70 9.46 10.34 0.97
CA LEU A 70 10.66 9.60 0.62
C LEU A 70 11.24 8.91 1.86
N GLU A 71 11.36 9.63 2.98
CA GLU A 71 11.82 9.10 4.26
C GLU A 71 10.90 7.98 4.78
N GLU A 72 9.58 8.17 4.73
CA GLU A 72 8.61 7.13 5.08
C GLU A 72 8.80 5.88 4.22
N ASN A 73 8.92 6.05 2.90
CA ASN A 73 9.11 4.94 1.98
C ASN A 73 10.44 4.19 2.25
N LEU A 74 11.53 4.91 2.52
CA LEU A 74 12.83 4.32 2.84
C LEU A 74 12.81 3.57 4.18
N SER A 75 12.05 4.06 5.17
CA SER A 75 11.88 3.39 6.47
C SER A 75 11.14 2.03 6.38
N SER A 76 10.60 1.66 5.20
CA SER A 76 10.08 0.31 4.94
C SER A 76 11.17 -0.78 4.88
N LEU A 77 12.43 -0.39 4.71
CA LEU A 77 13.58 -1.31 4.72
C LEU A 77 13.76 -1.99 6.09
N GLU A 78 13.37 -1.30 7.15
CA GLU A 78 13.44 -1.76 8.54
C GLU A 78 12.25 -2.65 8.94
N VAL A 79 11.26 -2.80 8.06
CA VAL A 79 10.05 -3.57 8.34
C VAL A 79 10.24 -5.01 7.87
N GLU A 80 10.21 -5.96 8.81
CA GLU A 80 10.09 -7.38 8.53
C GLU A 80 8.64 -7.83 8.76
N LEU A 81 8.05 -8.45 7.75
CA LEU A 81 6.69 -8.99 7.85
C LEU A 81 6.78 -10.44 8.33
N ASP A 82 6.32 -10.69 9.54
CA ASP A 82 6.22 -12.05 10.06
C ASP A 82 5.12 -12.87 9.33
N ARG A 83 5.01 -14.14 9.70
CA ARG A 83 4.06 -15.06 9.09
C ARG A 83 2.60 -14.69 9.37
N GLU A 84 2.31 -14.05 10.50
CA GLU A 84 0.94 -13.65 10.87
C GLU A 84 0.49 -12.48 10.00
N ILE A 85 1.32 -11.44 9.88
CA ILE A 85 1.04 -10.28 9.03
C ILE A 85 0.84 -10.71 7.57
N VAL A 86 1.73 -11.58 7.06
CA VAL A 86 1.60 -12.10 5.69
C VAL A 86 0.33 -12.94 5.52
N ALA A 87 -0.08 -13.72 6.52
CA ALA A 87 -1.33 -14.49 6.46
C ALA A 87 -2.56 -13.56 6.42
N GLU A 88 -2.59 -12.48 7.19
CA GLU A 88 -3.67 -11.49 7.13
C GLU A 88 -3.74 -10.78 5.78
N ILE A 89 -2.59 -10.36 5.24
CA ILE A 89 -2.51 -9.78 3.89
C ILE A 89 -3.07 -10.76 2.84
N ASN A 90 -2.69 -12.03 2.93
CA ASN A 90 -3.19 -13.06 2.01
C ASN A 90 -4.70 -13.29 2.16
N ALA A 91 -5.25 -13.21 3.37
CA ALA A 91 -6.70 -13.33 3.60
C ALA A 91 -7.47 -12.17 2.94
N VAL A 92 -6.95 -10.94 3.03
CA VAL A 92 -7.52 -9.78 2.33
C VAL A 92 -7.44 -10.00 0.82
N HIS A 93 -6.31 -10.46 0.29
CA HIS A 93 -6.16 -10.75 -1.14
C HIS A 93 -7.13 -11.85 -1.62
N ALA A 94 -7.32 -12.92 -0.84
CA ALA A 94 -8.28 -13.98 -1.17
C ALA A 94 -9.73 -13.48 -1.23
N LYS A 95 -10.08 -12.52 -0.35
CA LYS A 95 -11.40 -11.88 -0.33
C LYS A 95 -11.58 -10.85 -1.46
N TYR A 96 -10.52 -10.12 -1.80
CA TYR A 96 -10.52 -9.06 -2.80
C TYR A 96 -9.38 -9.29 -3.82
N PRO A 97 -9.53 -10.28 -4.71
CA PRO A 97 -8.47 -10.64 -5.65
C PRO A 97 -8.31 -9.55 -6.72
N ASN A 98 -7.08 -9.07 -6.91
CA ASN A 98 -6.67 -8.18 -8.00
C ASN A 98 -7.68 -7.06 -8.32
N PRO A 99 -8.06 -6.19 -7.36
CA PRO A 99 -9.09 -5.18 -7.57
C PRO A 99 -8.67 -4.11 -8.59
N THR A 100 -7.36 -3.96 -8.83
CA THR A 100 -6.75 -2.99 -9.76
C THR A 100 -5.66 -3.67 -10.60
N PRO A 101 -6.03 -4.45 -11.61
CA PRO A 101 -5.07 -5.10 -12.52
C PRO A 101 -4.36 -4.09 -13.45
#